data_AF-A0A2V9AR12-F1
#
_entry.id   AF-A0A2V9AR12-F1
#
_cell.length_a   1.000
_cell.length_b   1.000
_cell.length_c   1.000
_cell.angle_alpha   90.00
_cell.angle_beta   90.00
_cell.angle_gamma   90.00
#
_symmetry.space_group_name_H-M   'P 1'
#
loop_
_entity.id
_entity.type
_entity.pdbx_description
1 polymer ?
#
loop_
_entity_poly.entity_id
_entity_poly.type
_entity_poly.pdbx_seq_one_letter_code
_entity_poly.pdbx_strand_id
1 'polypeptide(L)'
;MIEEIFHEMKDRHIGAWWPLHHWTDSKIQVHGLYCTIAVLLRALLWRRARQAGLRLSMSGLLKSLSRIRQVINIYPSKRARKPGAEQVVLTKRDETQEKLIEIFGLPSQKHSI
;
A
#
# COMPACT_ATOMS: atom_id res chain seq x y z
N MET A 1 -2.13 -19.47 -8.91
CA MET A 1 -1.26 -18.58 -8.10
C MET A 1 -0.21 -17.92 -8.96
N ILE A 2 0.66 -18.69 -9.62
CA ILE A 2 1.67 -18.14 -10.54
C ILE A 2 1.02 -17.38 -11.72
N GLU A 3 -0.04 -17.91 -12.33
CA GLU A 3 -0.71 -17.26 -13.46
C GLU A 3 -1.36 -15.91 -13.09
N GLU A 4 -2.00 -15.80 -11.91
CA GLU A 4 -2.54 -14.51 -11.44
C GLU A 4 -1.43 -13.48 -11.22
N ILE A 5 -0.27 -13.92 -10.73
CA ILE A 5 0.90 -13.08 -10.54
C ILE A 5 1.43 -12.57 -11.89
N PHE A 6 1.56 -13.45 -12.88
CA PHE A 6 1.98 -13.07 -14.24
C PHE A 6 0.93 -12.25 -15.00
N HIS A 7 -0.35 -12.42 -14.69
CA HIS A 7 -1.42 -11.59 -15.20
C HIS A 7 -1.30 -10.16 -14.67
N GLU A 8 -1.05 -10.00 -13.36
CA GLU A 8 -0.76 -8.68 -12.78
C GLU A 8 0.49 -8.04 -13.37
N MET A 9 1.50 -8.83 -13.74
CA MET A 9 2.71 -8.35 -14.43
C MET A 9 2.46 -7.67 -15.78
N LYS A 10 1.24 -7.74 -16.30
CA LYS A 10 0.85 -7.08 -17.55
C LYS A 10 -0.13 -5.93 -17.31
N ASP A 11 -0.52 -5.68 -16.06
CA ASP A 11 -1.48 -4.65 -15.70
C ASP A 11 -0.81 -3.26 -15.68
N ARG A 12 -1.39 -2.35 -16.47
CA ARG A 12 -0.90 -0.98 -16.67
C ARG A 12 -1.17 -0.04 -15.49
N HIS A 13 -2.10 -0.39 -14.61
CA HIS A 13 -2.50 0.44 -13.48
C HIS A 13 -1.78 0.10 -12.19
N ILE A 14 -1.37 -1.17 -12.04
CA ILE A 14 -0.70 -1.67 -10.84
C ILE A 14 0.83 -1.71 -10.99
N GLY A 15 1.37 -1.10 -12.04
CA GLY A 15 2.81 -0.83 -12.19
C GLY A 15 3.64 -2.10 -12.33
N ALA A 16 3.33 -2.90 -13.34
CA ALA A 16 3.98 -4.17 -13.54
C ALA A 16 4.45 -4.25 -14.99
N TRP A 17 5.75 -4.04 -15.19
CA TRP A 17 6.51 -4.22 -16.43
C TRP A 17 6.13 -3.37 -17.66
N TRP A 18 4.86 -3.03 -17.87
CA TRP A 18 4.35 -2.28 -19.02
C TRP A 18 3.66 -0.97 -18.60
N PRO A 19 3.86 0.14 -19.35
CA PRO A 19 4.74 0.28 -20.51
C PRO A 19 6.22 0.48 -20.14
N LEU A 20 7.11 -0.15 -20.92
CA LEU A 20 8.56 -0.01 -20.78
C LEU A 20 9.02 1.26 -21.51
N HIS A 21 8.99 2.41 -20.83
CA HIS A 21 9.50 3.67 -21.38
C HIS A 21 11.04 3.83 -21.27
N HIS A 22 11.76 2.73 -21.01
CA HIS A 22 13.20 2.72 -20.81
C HIS A 22 13.91 2.40 -22.13
N TRP A 23 14.97 3.16 -22.45
CA TRP A 23 15.66 3.09 -23.75
C TRP A 23 17.07 2.50 -23.70
N THR A 24 17.58 2.12 -22.51
CA THR A 24 18.88 1.45 -22.37
C THR A 24 18.72 0.12 -21.64
N ASP A 25 19.55 -0.86 -22.01
CA ASP A 25 19.57 -2.19 -21.39
C ASP A 25 19.73 -2.12 -19.88
N SER A 26 20.60 -1.23 -19.39
CA SER A 26 20.79 -1.01 -17.95
C SER A 26 19.50 -0.57 -17.25
N LYS A 27 18.73 0.36 -17.85
CA LYS A 27 17.45 0.80 -17.28
C LYS A 27 16.39 -0.29 -17.34
N ILE A 28 16.39 -1.12 -18.39
CA ILE A 28 15.48 -2.28 -18.52
C ILE A 28 15.78 -3.33 -17.43
N GLN A 29 17.05 -3.61 -17.15
CA GLN A 29 17.45 -4.55 -16.09
C GLN A 29 17.02 -4.05 -14.71
N VAL A 30 17.27 -2.77 -14.40
CA VAL A 30 16.82 -2.16 -13.13
C VAL A 30 15.28 -2.22 -13.03
N HIS A 31 14.57 -1.94 -14.12
CA HIS A 31 13.11 -2.05 -14.19
C HIS A 31 12.61 -3.46 -13.86
N GLY A 32 13.20 -4.48 -14.49
CA GLY A 32 12.85 -5.87 -14.23
C GLY A 32 13.10 -6.28 -12.80
N LEU A 33 14.21 -5.84 -12.22
CA LEU A 33 14.54 -6.11 -10.83
C LEU A 33 13.48 -5.56 -9.88
N TYR A 34 13.19 -4.25 -9.93
CA TYR A 34 12.24 -3.68 -8.97
C TYR A 34 10.80 -4.13 -9.22
N CYS A 35 10.40 -4.40 -10.47
CA CYS A 35 9.09 -5.00 -10.77
C CYS A 35 8.97 -6.40 -10.18
N THR A 36 10.02 -7.22 -10.27
CA THR A 36 10.06 -8.56 -9.67
C THR A 36 9.95 -8.47 -8.14
N ILE A 37 10.68 -7.55 -7.51
CA ILE A 37 10.59 -7.31 -6.06
C ILE A 37 9.17 -6.88 -5.67
N ALA A 38 8.56 -5.95 -6.40
CA ALA A 38 7.20 -5.49 -6.13
C ALA A 38 6.17 -6.65 -6.21
N VAL A 39 6.31 -7.53 -7.20
CA VAL A 39 5.47 -8.73 -7.35
C VAL A 39 5.66 -9.70 -6.18
N LEU A 40 6.90 -9.96 -5.76
CA LEU A 40 7.19 -10.82 -4.61
C LEU A 40 6.55 -10.26 -3.33
N LEU A 41 6.66 -8.95 -3.09
CA LEU A 41 6.04 -8.30 -1.95
C LEU A 41 4.50 -8.44 -1.96
N ARG A 42 3.86 -8.25 -3.12
CA ARG A 42 2.41 -8.46 -3.28
C ARG A 42 2.01 -9.89 -2.97
N ALA A 43 2.73 -10.86 -3.53
CA ALA A 43 2.50 -12.29 -3.29
C ALA A 43 2.60 -12.65 -1.79
N LEU A 44 3.57 -12.08 -1.08
CA LEU A 44 3.73 -12.27 0.37
C LEU A 44 2.57 -11.66 1.16
N LEU A 45 2.18 -10.42 0.85
CA LEU A 45 1.04 -9.75 1.48
C LEU A 45 -0.25 -10.55 1.28
N TRP A 46 -0.50 -11.00 0.07
CA TRP A 46 -1.69 -11.78 -0.27
C TRP A 46 -1.71 -13.15 0.39
N ARG A 47 -0.57 -13.84 0.41
CA ARG A 47 -0.43 -15.11 1.14
C ARG A 47 -0.76 -14.91 2.63
N ARG A 48 -0.21 -13.87 3.25
CA ARG A 48 -0.45 -13.57 4.67
C ARG A 48 -1.91 -13.25 4.96
N ALA A 49 -2.56 -12.45 4.11
CA ALA A 49 -4.00 -12.17 4.23
C ALA A 49 -4.85 -13.45 4.08
N ARG A 50 -4.53 -14.31 3.10
CA ARG A 50 -5.22 -15.60 2.93
C ARG A 50 -5.04 -16.53 4.12
N GLN A 51 -3.84 -16.61 4.69
CA GLN A 51 -3.55 -17.42 5.87
C GLN A 51 -4.34 -16.96 7.10
N ALA A 52 -4.65 -15.67 7.20
CA ALA A 52 -5.50 -15.10 8.24
C ALA A 52 -7.02 -15.22 7.93
N GLY A 53 -7.41 -15.99 6.91
CA GLY A 53 -8.81 -16.24 6.57
C GLY A 53 -9.46 -15.19 5.66
N LEU A 54 -8.74 -14.15 5.23
CA LEU A 54 -9.24 -13.13 4.30
C LEU A 54 -9.13 -13.62 2.85
N ARG A 55 -10.26 -14.01 2.26
CA ARG A 55 -10.35 -14.51 0.87
C ARG A 55 -10.54 -13.35 -0.14
N LEU A 56 -9.53 -12.50 -0.27
CA LEU A 56 -9.49 -11.43 -1.26
C LEU A 56 -8.76 -11.88 -2.54
N SER A 57 -9.11 -11.31 -3.70
CA SER A 57 -8.20 -11.30 -4.85
C SER A 57 -7.00 -10.39 -4.56
N MET A 58 -5.90 -10.54 -5.29
CA MET A 58 -4.74 -9.66 -5.15
C MET A 58 -5.11 -8.19 -5.45
N SER A 59 -5.84 -7.96 -6.54
CA SER A 59 -6.37 -6.64 -6.89
C SER A 59 -7.29 -6.06 -5.81
N GLY A 60 -8.14 -6.89 -5.20
CA GLY A 60 -9.02 -6.51 -4.11
C GLY A 60 -8.25 -6.12 -2.84
N LEU A 61 -7.20 -6.86 -2.51
CA LEU A 61 -6.28 -6.55 -1.42
C LEU A 61 -5.62 -5.18 -1.62
N LEU A 62 -5.01 -4.96 -2.79
CA LEU A 62 -4.33 -3.69 -3.11
C LEU A 62 -5.31 -2.51 -3.13
N LYS A 63 -6.53 -2.73 -3.64
CA LYS A 63 -7.60 -1.72 -3.62
C LYS A 63 -8.07 -1.38 -2.21
N SER A 64 -8.15 -2.37 -1.32
CA SER A 64 -8.51 -2.15 0.09
C SER A 64 -7.41 -1.36 0.82
N LEU A 65 -6.15 -1.75 0.63
CA LEU A 65 -4.98 -1.08 1.19
C LEU A 65 -4.84 0.37 0.70
N SER A 66 -5.05 0.64 -0.60
CA SER A 66 -4.93 2.01 -1.16
C SER A 66 -5.98 2.99 -0.66
N ARG A 67 -7.07 2.48 -0.06
CA ARG A 67 -8.12 3.28 0.58
C ARG A 67 -7.83 3.58 2.05
N ILE A 68 -6.83 2.95 2.66
CA ILE A 68 -6.37 3.32 4.01
C ILE A 68 -5.52 4.58 3.85
N ARG A 69 -5.99 5.71 4.38
CA ARG A 69 -5.29 6.99 4.29
C ARG A 69 -5.07 7.57 5.68
N GLN A 70 -3.93 8.24 5.83
CA GLN A 70 -3.59 9.03 7.01
C GLN A 70 -3.80 10.51 6.67
N VAL A 71 -4.48 11.22 7.56
CA VAL A 71 -4.78 12.64 7.48
C VAL A 71 -4.06 13.32 8.64
N ILE A 72 -3.40 14.45 8.37
CA ILE A 72 -2.74 15.28 9.37
C ILE A 72 -3.55 16.57 9.48
N ASN A 73 -4.24 16.74 10.60
CA ASN A 73 -4.95 17.97 10.94
C ASN A 73 -3.96 18.95 11.57
N ILE A 74 -3.77 20.12 10.96
CA ILE A 74 -2.88 21.16 11.47
C ILE A 74 -3.74 22.26 12.09
N TYR A 75 -3.61 22.47 13.40
CA TYR A 75 -4.36 23.49 14.11
C TYR A 75 -3.53 24.78 14.24
N PRO A 76 -4.11 25.97 14.02
CA PRO A 76 -3.37 27.22 14.16
C PRO A 76 -2.91 27.43 15.60
N SER A 77 -1.67 27.88 15.77
CA SER A 77 -1.12 28.22 17.08
C SER A 77 -1.67 29.56 17.58
N LYS A 78 -2.04 29.61 18.87
CA LYS A 78 -2.45 30.86 19.55
C LYS A 78 -1.29 31.84 19.77
N ARG A 79 -0.03 31.44 19.53
CA ARG A 79 1.16 32.31 19.64
C ARG A 79 1.93 32.32 18.32
N ALA A 80 2.24 33.51 17.80
CA ALA A 80 2.87 33.77 16.51
C ALA A 80 4.24 33.09 16.25
N ARG A 81 4.81 32.38 17.22
CA ARG A 81 6.16 31.80 17.14
C ARG A 81 6.25 30.33 17.58
N LYS A 82 5.11 29.64 17.74
CA LYS A 82 5.08 28.19 18.03
C LYS A 82 4.36 27.44 16.92
N PRO A 83 4.86 26.26 16.50
CA PRO A 83 4.11 25.36 15.63
C PRO A 83 2.74 25.06 16.24
N GLY A 84 1.75 24.93 15.36
CA GLY A 84 0.42 24.47 15.71
C GLY A 84 0.42 23.06 16.29
N ALA A 85 -0.65 22.68 16.99
CA ALA A 85 -0.84 21.27 17.32
C ALA A 85 -1.14 20.51 16.02
N GLU A 86 -0.52 19.33 15.86
CA GLU A 86 -0.81 18.42 14.75
C GLU A 86 -1.52 17.20 15.31
N GLN A 87 -2.60 16.78 14.65
CA GLN A 87 -3.32 15.55 14.98
C GLN A 87 -3.32 14.64 13.76
N VAL A 88 -2.78 13.43 13.96
CA VAL A 88 -2.73 12.40 12.93
C VAL A 88 -3.91 11.44 13.10
N VAL A 89 -4.73 11.28 12.06
CA VAL A 89 -5.94 10.44 12.09
C VAL A 89 -6.01 9.58 10.83
N LEU A 90 -6.45 8.33 10.97
CA LEU A 90 -6.75 7.49 9.80
C LEU A 90 -8.18 7.75 9.30
N THR A 91 -8.39 7.67 7.98
CA THR A 91 -9.74 7.76 7.39
C THR A 91 -10.65 6.65 7.89
N LYS A 92 -11.98 6.83 7.81
CA LYS A 92 -12.95 5.78 8.14
C LYS A 92 -12.62 4.48 7.41
N ARG A 93 -12.56 3.37 8.15
CA ARG A 93 -12.22 2.04 7.66
C ARG A 93 -13.43 1.13 7.67
N ASP A 94 -13.48 0.20 6.73
CA ASP A 94 -14.40 -0.95 6.78
C ASP A 94 -13.77 -2.12 7.55
N GLU A 95 -14.57 -3.15 7.86
CA GLU A 95 -14.11 -4.33 8.59
C GLU A 95 -12.94 -5.07 7.91
N THR A 96 -12.89 -5.02 6.57
CA THR A 96 -11.80 -5.64 5.82
C THR A 96 -10.50 -4.88 6.07
N GLN A 97 -10.54 -3.55 6.00
CA GLN A 97 -9.38 -2.69 6.23
C GLN A 97 -8.85 -2.78 7.66
N GLU A 98 -9.73 -2.87 8.66
CA GLU A 98 -9.32 -3.09 10.06
C GLU A 98 -8.57 -4.42 10.22
N LYS A 99 -9.11 -5.51 9.67
CA LYS A 99 -8.44 -6.82 9.67
C LYS A 99 -7.09 -6.76 8.94
N LEU A 100 -6.99 -6.04 7.83
CA LEU A 100 -5.72 -5.89 7.10
C LEU A 100 -4.67 -5.14 7.93
N ILE A 101 -5.07 -4.12 8.69
CA ILE A 101 -4.16 -3.40 9.60
C ILE A 101 -3.63 -4.34 10.67
N GLU A 102 -4.50 -5.15 11.28
CA GLU A 102 -4.12 -6.15 12.28
C GLU A 102 -3.16 -7.19 11.69
N ILE A 103 -3.52 -7.79 10.55
CA ILE A 103 -2.73 -8.84 9.90
C ILE A 103 -1.33 -8.34 9.55
N PHE A 104 -1.22 -7.12 9.02
CA PHE A 104 0.05 -6.54 8.60
C PHE A 104 0.78 -5.78 9.69
N GLY A 105 0.23 -5.68 10.90
CA GLY A 105 0.83 -4.95 12.01
C GLY A 105 1.04 -3.46 11.69
N LEU A 106 0.15 -2.87 10.89
CA LEU A 106 0.26 -1.46 10.53
C LEU A 106 0.01 -0.60 11.78
N PRO A 107 0.78 0.49 11.99
CA PRO A 107 0.63 1.32 13.17
C PRO A 107 -0.77 1.95 13.20
N SER A 108 -1.63 1.44 14.08
CA SER A 108 -2.89 2.10 14.41
C SER A 108 -2.54 3.25 15.36
N GLN A 109 -2.44 4.47 14.82
CA GLN A 109 -2.11 5.66 15.60
C GLN A 109 -3.05 5.78 16.80
N LYS A 110 -2.48 5.66 18.01
CA LYS A 110 -3.17 6.01 19.26
C LYS A 110 -3.14 7.53 19.36
N HIS A 111 -4.30 8.11 19.66
CA HIS A 111 -4.46 9.53 19.98
C HIS A 111 -3.32 10.01 20.90
N SER A 112 -2.44 10.88 20.39
CA SER A 112 -1.69 11.80 21.24
C SER A 112 -2.47 13.11 21.24
N ILE A 113 -3.11 13.39 22.38
CA ILE A 113 -3.68 14.70 22.74
C ILE A 113 -2.56 15.51 23.39
#